data_AF-A0A946NFR7-F1
#
_entry.id   AF-A0A946NFR7-F1
#
_cell.length_a   1.000
_cell.length_b   1.000
_cell.length_c   1.000
_cell.angle_alpha   90.00
_cell.angle_beta   90.00
_cell.angle_gamma   90.00
#
_symmetry.space_group_name_H-M   'P 1'
#
loop_
_entity.id
_entity.type
_entity.pdbx_description
1 polymer ?
#
loop_
_entity_poly.entity_id
_entity_poly.type
_entity_poly.pdbx_seq_one_letter_code
_entity_poly.pdbx_strand_id
1 'polypeptide(L)'
;GKAAVVKINALGGIVDVSQLSSQAALQAIGLSVAPVIASHSNARALTNVSRNLSDREIDRIGETGGVIHIAPFRGYLFDSSAPNMDKNIRAVRKESGIEEDYLYPFELYWEIDDLALKRDFLTRTSALLGPIGLDEMLDHVDYIVERIGVDHVGIGTDFNHGSGIIGFDDASEALNVTLALLKRGYSKDDIIKIWGGNFIRVWRAAEKASDARVLKPQE
;
A
#
# COMPACT_ATOMS: atom_id res chain seq x y z
N GLY A 1 -19.88 -3.95 7.89
CA GLY A 1 -19.23 -2.91 7.09
C GLY A 1 -19.58 -1.51 7.56
N LYS A 2 -20.60 -0.86 6.98
CA LYS A 2 -20.91 0.57 7.20
C LYS A 2 -21.03 1.01 8.66
N ALA A 3 -21.79 0.28 9.50
CA ALA A 3 -21.91 0.58 10.93
C ALA A 3 -20.57 0.48 11.69
N ALA A 4 -19.65 -0.39 11.24
CA ALA A 4 -18.33 -0.50 11.84
C ALA A 4 -17.48 0.76 11.57
N VAL A 5 -17.54 1.35 10.37
CA VAL A 5 -16.86 2.63 10.07
C VAL A 5 -17.32 3.72 11.05
N VAL A 6 -18.64 3.84 11.26
CA VAL A 6 -19.21 4.80 12.21
C VAL A 6 -18.71 4.56 13.63
N LYS A 7 -18.65 3.29 14.05
CA LYS A 7 -18.17 2.91 15.39
C LYS A 7 -16.68 3.15 15.56
N ILE A 8 -15.85 2.85 14.55
CA ILE A 8 -14.41 3.12 14.54
C ILE A 8 -14.16 4.62 14.75
N ASN A 9 -14.82 5.48 13.97
CA ASN A 9 -14.68 6.93 14.15
C ASN A 9 -15.16 7.41 15.53
N ALA A 10 -16.23 6.82 16.07
CA ALA A 10 -16.73 7.16 17.41
C ALA A 10 -15.81 6.71 18.56
N LEU A 11 -14.82 5.86 18.27
CA LEU A 11 -13.79 5.43 19.22
C LEU A 11 -12.46 6.17 19.01
N GLY A 12 -12.40 7.13 18.08
CA GLY A 12 -11.15 7.80 17.69
C GLY A 12 -10.23 6.92 16.85
N GLY A 13 -10.72 5.80 16.33
CA GLY A 13 -9.95 4.90 15.48
C GLY A 13 -9.78 5.43 14.07
N ILE A 14 -8.65 5.07 13.46
CA ILE A 14 -8.35 5.33 12.05
C ILE A 14 -8.92 4.18 11.22
N VAL A 15 -9.62 4.49 10.13
CA VAL A 15 -10.06 3.49 9.16
C VAL A 15 -8.94 3.26 8.17
N ASP A 16 -8.49 2.01 8.05
CA ASP A 16 -7.53 1.57 7.05
C ASP A 16 -8.26 0.94 5.86
N VAL A 17 -7.92 1.38 4.65
CA VAL A 17 -8.52 0.91 3.39
C VAL A 17 -7.63 -0.01 2.58
N SER A 18 -6.40 -0.29 3.04
CA SER A 18 -5.58 -1.35 2.44
C SER A 18 -6.32 -2.70 2.50
N GLN A 19 -6.10 -3.56 1.51
CA GLN A 19 -6.78 -4.87 1.31
C GLN A 19 -8.27 -4.80 0.92
N LEU A 20 -8.95 -3.65 1.02
CA LEU A 20 -10.35 -3.55 0.61
C LEU A 20 -10.50 -3.62 -0.91
N SER A 21 -11.67 -4.08 -1.37
CA SER A 21 -12.09 -3.87 -2.75
C SER A 21 -12.31 -2.38 -3.01
N SER A 22 -12.16 -1.93 -4.27
CA SER A 22 -12.31 -0.51 -4.58
C SER A 22 -13.68 0.07 -4.21
N GLN A 23 -14.74 -0.73 -4.34
CA GLN A 23 -16.07 -0.30 -3.91
C GLN A 23 -16.14 -0.12 -2.38
N ALA A 24 -15.55 -1.03 -1.61
CA ALA A 24 -15.53 -0.93 -0.16
C ALA A 24 -14.63 0.22 0.33
N ALA A 25 -13.45 0.42 -0.28
CA ALA A 25 -12.55 1.53 0.00
C ALA A 25 -13.25 2.88 -0.22
N LEU A 26 -13.87 3.09 -1.39
CA LEU A 26 -14.60 4.33 -1.69
C LEU A 26 -15.79 4.56 -0.76
N GLN A 27 -16.51 3.51 -0.36
CA GLN A 27 -17.58 3.63 0.63
C GLN A 27 -17.04 3.98 2.02
N ALA A 28 -15.92 3.38 2.45
CA ALA A 28 -15.29 3.68 3.73
C ALA A 28 -14.79 5.13 3.78
N ILE A 29 -14.13 5.60 2.72
CA ILE A 29 -13.69 7.00 2.56
C ILE A 29 -14.89 7.95 2.65
N GLY A 30 -15.98 7.65 1.94
CA GLY A 30 -17.17 8.52 1.94
C GLY A 30 -17.97 8.51 3.25
N LEU A 31 -17.88 7.45 4.05
CA LEU A 31 -18.59 7.34 5.34
C LEU A 31 -17.76 7.82 6.52
N SER A 32 -16.43 7.77 6.43
CA SER A 32 -15.55 8.16 7.52
C SER A 32 -15.64 9.66 7.78
N VAL A 33 -15.78 10.05 9.04
CA VAL A 33 -15.76 11.47 9.45
C VAL A 33 -14.36 11.97 9.82
N ALA A 34 -13.37 11.09 9.79
CA ALA A 34 -11.96 11.40 9.95
C ALA A 34 -11.18 10.92 8.70
N PRO A 35 -10.01 11.50 8.40
CA PRO A 35 -9.17 11.01 7.31
C PRO A 35 -8.86 9.52 7.46
N VAL A 36 -8.83 8.80 6.34
CA VAL A 36 -8.47 7.38 6.31
C VAL A 36 -6.98 7.22 6.01
N ILE A 37 -6.46 6.01 6.19
CA ILE A 37 -5.15 5.63 5.64
C ILE A 37 -5.30 4.44 4.69
N ALA A 38 -4.35 4.29 3.78
CA ALA A 38 -3.95 2.99 3.27
C ALA A 38 -2.61 2.66 3.94
N SER A 39 -2.56 1.64 4.80
CA SER A 39 -1.38 1.31 5.61
C SER A 39 -0.27 0.59 4.83
N HIS A 40 -0.57 -0.01 3.68
CA HIS A 40 0.39 -0.65 2.77
C HIS A 40 -0.23 -0.81 1.39
N SER A 41 -0.06 0.19 0.51
CA SER A 41 -0.59 0.16 -0.85
C SER A 41 0.20 1.07 -1.77
N ASN A 42 0.19 0.75 -3.06
CA ASN A 42 0.95 1.47 -4.08
C ASN A 42 0.04 1.90 -5.24
N ALA A 43 0.57 2.67 -6.19
CA ALA A 43 -0.17 3.18 -7.34
C ALA A 43 -0.40 2.14 -8.47
N ARG A 44 -1.67 1.93 -8.87
CA ARG A 44 -2.04 0.97 -9.93
C ARG A 44 -1.60 1.43 -11.32
N ALA A 45 -1.44 2.73 -11.52
CA ALA A 45 -0.98 3.30 -12.77
C ALA A 45 0.43 2.83 -13.18
N LEU A 46 1.29 2.52 -12.20
CA LEU A 46 2.64 2.00 -12.45
C LEU A 46 2.68 0.46 -12.45
N THR A 47 1.99 -0.16 -11.50
CA THR A 47 1.87 -1.63 -11.41
C THR A 47 0.41 -2.03 -11.35
N ASN A 48 -0.12 -2.59 -12.45
CA ASN A 48 -1.54 -2.90 -12.61
C ASN A 48 -1.93 -4.23 -11.92
N VAL A 49 -2.03 -4.18 -10.60
CA VAL A 49 -2.58 -5.24 -9.74
C VAL A 49 -3.76 -4.70 -8.94
N SER A 50 -4.75 -5.53 -8.63
CA SER A 50 -5.96 -5.07 -7.93
C SER A 50 -5.69 -4.60 -6.50
N ARG A 51 -4.59 -5.08 -5.89
CA ARG A 51 -4.11 -4.66 -4.57
C ARG A 51 -3.55 -3.24 -4.54
N ASN A 52 -3.15 -2.69 -5.68
CA ASN A 52 -2.75 -1.30 -5.83
C ASN A 52 -3.96 -0.39 -6.01
N LEU A 53 -3.85 0.84 -5.53
CA LEU A 53 -4.91 1.85 -5.57
C LEU A 53 -5.01 2.43 -6.98
N SER A 54 -6.23 2.49 -7.51
CA SER A 54 -6.53 3.29 -8.69
C SER A 54 -6.37 4.78 -8.40
N ASP A 55 -6.13 5.56 -9.43
CA ASP A 55 -6.13 7.02 -9.40
C ASP A 55 -7.33 7.61 -8.66
N ARG A 56 -8.53 7.06 -8.91
CA ARG A 56 -9.75 7.48 -8.22
C ARG A 56 -9.68 7.24 -6.71
N GLU A 57 -9.13 6.12 -6.27
CA GLU A 57 -8.95 5.85 -4.83
C GLU A 57 -7.90 6.79 -4.23
N ILE A 58 -6.79 7.02 -4.93
CA ILE A 58 -5.73 7.96 -4.52
C ILE A 58 -6.29 9.36 -4.33
N ASP A 59 -7.03 9.88 -5.33
CA ASP A 59 -7.64 11.21 -5.29
C ASP A 59 -8.60 11.34 -4.10
N ARG A 60 -9.46 10.35 -3.89
CA ARG A 60 -10.42 10.36 -2.78
C ARG A 60 -9.76 10.30 -1.39
N ILE A 61 -8.62 9.62 -1.26
CA ILE A 61 -7.83 9.66 -0.02
C ILE A 61 -7.21 11.05 0.17
N GLY A 62 -6.64 11.63 -0.89
CA GLY A 62 -6.07 12.99 -0.86
C GLY A 62 -7.09 14.06 -0.46
N GLU A 63 -8.26 14.07 -1.12
CA GLU A 63 -9.36 15.01 -0.87
C GLU A 63 -9.89 14.98 0.58
N THR A 64 -9.71 13.87 1.30
CA THR A 64 -10.15 13.70 2.69
C THR A 64 -9.05 13.90 3.73
N GLY A 65 -7.84 14.31 3.31
CA GLY A 65 -6.72 14.52 4.23
C GLY A 65 -5.95 13.26 4.60
N GLY A 66 -6.26 12.13 3.96
CA GLY A 66 -5.74 10.81 4.29
C GLY A 66 -4.29 10.60 3.85
N VAL A 67 -3.73 9.43 4.16
CA VAL A 67 -2.32 9.10 3.87
C VAL A 67 -2.19 7.70 3.27
N ILE A 68 -1.41 7.59 2.20
CA ILE A 68 -1.08 6.33 1.53
C ILE A 68 0.34 5.95 1.89
N HIS A 69 0.49 4.81 2.57
CA HIS A 69 1.78 4.28 2.97
C HIS A 69 2.29 3.30 1.91
N ILE A 70 3.36 3.69 1.22
CA ILE A 70 3.96 2.89 0.15
C ILE A 70 4.65 1.67 0.73
N ALA A 71 4.36 0.50 0.15
CA ALA A 71 4.95 -0.76 0.58
C ALA A 71 6.11 -1.19 -0.33
N PRO A 72 7.26 -1.63 0.24
CA PRO A 72 8.35 -2.29 -0.49
C PRO A 72 8.00 -3.74 -0.84
N PHE A 73 6.81 -3.97 -1.39
CA PHE A 73 6.35 -5.30 -1.74
C PHE A 73 6.51 -5.54 -3.25
N ARG A 74 7.37 -6.49 -3.61
CA ARG A 74 7.73 -6.79 -5.01
C ARG A 74 6.52 -7.00 -5.93
N GLY A 75 5.47 -7.64 -5.43
CA GLY A 75 4.23 -7.87 -6.18
C GLY A 75 3.42 -6.60 -6.49
N TYR A 76 3.81 -5.44 -5.97
CA TYR A 76 3.15 -4.14 -6.16
C TYR A 76 3.99 -3.11 -6.92
N LEU A 77 5.24 -3.46 -7.30
CA LEU A 77 6.28 -2.53 -7.76
C LEU A 77 6.87 -2.85 -9.15
N PHE A 78 6.35 -3.86 -9.84
CA PHE A 78 6.93 -4.33 -11.11
C PHE A 78 6.24 -3.70 -12.32
N ASP A 79 6.99 -3.55 -13.43
CA ASP A 79 6.41 -3.12 -14.70
C ASP A 79 5.47 -4.21 -15.27
N SER A 80 4.18 -4.03 -15.00
CA SER A 80 3.11 -4.92 -15.48
C SER A 80 2.86 -4.84 -16.98
N SER A 81 3.46 -3.87 -17.70
CA SER A 81 3.33 -3.72 -19.15
C SER A 81 4.32 -4.60 -19.94
N ALA A 82 5.28 -5.22 -19.26
CA ALA A 82 6.28 -6.08 -19.89
C ALA A 82 5.62 -7.23 -20.70
N PRO A 83 6.05 -7.46 -21.97
CA PRO A 83 5.43 -8.47 -22.81
C PRO A 83 5.45 -9.87 -22.20
N ASN A 84 4.34 -10.59 -22.31
CA ASN A 84 4.15 -11.95 -21.80
C ASN A 84 4.26 -12.12 -20.27
N MET A 85 4.39 -11.03 -19.48
CA MET A 85 4.51 -11.12 -18.01
C MET A 85 3.34 -11.89 -17.38
N ASP A 86 2.11 -11.45 -17.63
CA ASP A 86 0.89 -12.10 -17.13
C ASP A 86 0.81 -13.57 -17.56
N LYS A 87 1.04 -13.84 -18.86
CA LYS A 87 1.08 -15.21 -19.40
C LYS A 87 2.08 -16.09 -18.67
N ASN A 88 3.28 -15.58 -18.39
CA ASN A 88 4.34 -16.35 -17.73
C ASN A 88 4.02 -16.58 -16.24
N ILE A 89 3.45 -15.60 -15.54
CA ILE A 89 3.01 -15.76 -14.15
C ILE A 89 1.93 -16.84 -14.08
N ARG A 90 0.92 -16.80 -14.97
CA ARG A 90 -0.15 -17.81 -15.06
C ARG A 90 0.38 -19.21 -15.31
N ALA A 91 1.40 -19.35 -16.16
CA ALA A 91 2.06 -20.63 -16.39
C ALA A 91 2.71 -21.19 -15.11
N VAL A 92 3.45 -20.36 -14.36
CA VAL A 92 4.07 -20.77 -13.09
C VAL A 92 3.00 -21.16 -12.05
N ARG A 93 1.90 -20.41 -11.97
CA ARG A 93 0.76 -20.71 -11.07
C ARG A 93 0.14 -22.07 -11.38
N LYS A 94 -0.15 -22.32 -12.67
CA LYS A 94 -0.70 -23.59 -13.16
C LYS A 94 0.20 -24.78 -12.83
N GLU A 95 1.50 -24.65 -13.10
CA GLU A 95 2.50 -25.68 -12.79
C GLU A 95 2.63 -25.93 -11.28
N SER A 96 2.32 -24.93 -10.46
CA SER A 96 2.34 -25.02 -9.00
C SER A 96 1.02 -25.51 -8.40
N GLY A 97 0.01 -25.79 -9.22
CA GLY A 97 -1.26 -26.36 -8.77
C GLY A 97 -2.21 -25.39 -8.07
N ILE A 98 -2.06 -24.07 -8.28
CA ILE A 98 -2.96 -23.04 -7.75
C ILE A 98 -3.72 -22.33 -8.88
N GLU A 99 -4.79 -21.62 -8.53
CA GLU A 99 -5.64 -20.88 -9.47
C GLU A 99 -4.84 -19.96 -10.40
N GLU A 100 -5.12 -20.03 -11.71
CA GLU A 100 -4.41 -19.25 -12.73
C GLU A 100 -4.72 -17.75 -12.61
N ASP A 101 -5.98 -17.40 -12.32
CA ASP A 101 -6.38 -16.02 -12.06
C ASP A 101 -5.84 -15.53 -10.72
N TYR A 102 -5.40 -14.27 -10.71
CA TYR A 102 -4.83 -13.65 -9.52
C TYR A 102 -5.08 -12.15 -9.45
N LEU A 103 -5.09 -11.65 -8.23
CA LEU A 103 -5.16 -10.24 -7.84
C LEU A 103 -3.77 -9.59 -7.78
N TYR A 104 -2.76 -10.37 -7.39
CA TYR A 104 -1.34 -10.01 -7.41
C TYR A 104 -0.48 -11.30 -7.57
N PRO A 105 0.79 -11.20 -8.04
CA PRO A 105 1.55 -12.38 -8.49
C PRO A 105 1.73 -13.50 -7.46
N PHE A 106 1.82 -13.14 -6.18
CA PHE A 106 2.04 -14.07 -5.07
C PHE A 106 0.75 -14.54 -4.38
N GLU A 107 -0.43 -14.25 -4.93
CA GLU A 107 -1.70 -14.66 -4.30
C GLU A 107 -1.81 -16.19 -4.18
N LEU A 108 -2.39 -16.68 -3.08
CA LEU A 108 -2.61 -18.11 -2.79
C LEU A 108 -1.33 -18.95 -2.67
N TYR A 109 -0.14 -18.35 -2.60
CA TYR A 109 1.09 -19.13 -2.43
C TYR A 109 1.09 -20.00 -1.16
N TRP A 110 0.30 -19.64 -0.14
CA TRP A 110 0.13 -20.40 1.09
C TRP A 110 -0.61 -21.73 0.89
N GLU A 111 -1.44 -21.84 -0.16
CA GLU A 111 -2.19 -23.06 -0.50
C GLU A 111 -1.32 -24.17 -1.08
N ILE A 112 -0.08 -23.86 -1.47
CA ILE A 112 0.88 -24.86 -1.92
C ILE A 112 1.39 -25.62 -0.68
N ASP A 113 0.93 -26.84 -0.43
CA ASP A 113 1.37 -27.60 0.76
C ASP A 113 2.83 -28.08 0.64
N ASP A 114 3.25 -28.48 -0.56
CA ASP A 114 4.62 -28.94 -0.81
C ASP A 114 5.63 -27.79 -0.70
N LEU A 115 6.57 -27.90 0.24
CA LEU A 115 7.54 -26.84 0.52
C LEU A 115 8.54 -26.61 -0.61
N ALA A 116 8.89 -27.65 -1.38
CA ALA A 116 9.81 -27.51 -2.50
C ALA A 116 9.11 -26.80 -3.67
N LEU A 117 7.87 -27.18 -3.97
CA LEU A 117 7.03 -26.53 -4.97
C LEU A 117 6.72 -25.07 -4.59
N LYS A 118 6.43 -24.80 -3.32
CA LYS A 118 6.23 -23.43 -2.82
C LYS A 118 7.47 -22.57 -3.01
N ARG A 119 8.66 -23.10 -2.70
CA ARG A 119 9.92 -22.39 -2.91
C ARG A 119 10.17 -22.14 -4.40
N ASP A 120 9.96 -23.14 -5.25
CA ASP A 120 10.08 -22.99 -6.71
C ASP A 120 9.13 -21.91 -7.24
N PHE A 121 7.86 -21.95 -6.84
CA PHE A 121 6.85 -20.95 -7.17
C PHE A 121 7.32 -19.53 -6.80
N LEU A 122 7.74 -19.32 -5.55
CA LEU A 122 8.19 -18.02 -5.06
C LEU A 122 9.43 -17.53 -5.82
N THR A 123 10.40 -18.40 -6.08
CA THR A 123 11.63 -18.06 -6.80
C THR A 123 11.33 -17.69 -8.26
N ARG A 124 10.58 -18.53 -8.98
CA ARG A 124 10.27 -18.31 -10.40
C ARG A 124 9.39 -17.09 -10.60
N THR A 125 8.37 -16.91 -9.77
CA THR A 125 7.52 -15.71 -9.80
C THR A 125 8.36 -14.46 -9.53
N SER A 126 9.22 -14.48 -8.49
CA SER A 126 10.10 -13.34 -8.19
C SER A 126 11.07 -13.01 -9.30
N ALA A 127 11.57 -14.01 -10.03
CA ALA A 127 12.45 -13.82 -11.17
C ALA A 127 11.73 -13.17 -12.37
N LEU A 128 10.46 -13.51 -12.58
CA LEU A 128 9.63 -12.88 -13.62
C LEU A 128 9.46 -11.39 -13.36
N LEU A 129 9.26 -10.98 -12.11
CA LEU A 129 9.06 -9.56 -11.75
C LEU A 129 10.32 -8.70 -11.93
N GLY A 130 11.49 -9.31 -12.14
CA GLY A 130 12.77 -8.61 -12.29
C GLY A 130 13.39 -8.15 -10.96
N PRO A 131 14.58 -7.53 -10.99
CA PRO A 131 15.11 -6.84 -9.81
C PRO A 131 14.17 -5.70 -9.45
N ILE A 132 13.85 -5.57 -8.16
CA ILE A 132 13.03 -4.49 -7.63
C ILE A 132 13.79 -3.96 -6.43
N GLY A 133 14.06 -2.66 -6.44
CA GLY A 133 14.79 -1.95 -5.42
C GLY A 133 14.13 -0.62 -5.08
N LEU A 134 14.90 0.23 -4.40
CA LEU A 134 14.44 1.53 -3.93
C LEU A 134 13.89 2.42 -5.04
N ASP A 135 14.44 2.35 -6.25
CA ASP A 135 14.00 3.22 -7.34
C ASP A 135 12.55 2.91 -7.76
N GLU A 136 12.19 1.64 -7.95
CA GLU A 136 10.81 1.27 -8.26
C GLU A 136 9.86 1.66 -7.11
N MET A 137 10.26 1.47 -5.85
CA MET A 137 9.45 1.91 -4.71
C MET A 137 9.24 3.42 -4.70
N LEU A 138 10.30 4.19 -4.96
CA LEU A 138 10.22 5.65 -4.95
C LEU A 138 9.50 6.22 -6.18
N ASP A 139 9.42 5.50 -7.31
CA ASP A 139 8.57 5.91 -8.42
C ASP A 139 7.09 5.97 -8.00
N HIS A 140 6.65 5.03 -7.15
CA HIS A 140 5.32 5.07 -6.56
C HIS A 140 5.16 6.20 -5.52
N VAL A 141 6.21 6.55 -4.78
CA VAL A 141 6.20 7.72 -3.89
C VAL A 141 6.01 8.99 -4.73
N ASP A 142 6.85 9.18 -5.74
CA ASP A 142 6.85 10.35 -6.63
C ASP A 142 5.49 10.51 -7.32
N TYR A 143 4.93 9.43 -7.86
CA TYR A 143 3.62 9.45 -8.52
C TYR A 143 2.50 9.94 -7.60
N ILE A 144 2.47 9.48 -6.33
CA ILE A 144 1.43 9.91 -5.39
C ILE A 144 1.70 11.34 -4.91
N VAL A 145 2.96 11.73 -4.70
CA VAL A 145 3.32 13.10 -4.35
C VAL A 145 2.93 14.08 -5.46
N GLU A 146 3.20 13.76 -6.73
CA GLU A 146 2.81 14.59 -7.87
C GLU A 146 1.28 14.74 -7.95
N ARG A 147 0.55 13.67 -7.63
CA ARG A 147 -0.90 13.62 -7.77
C ARG A 147 -1.67 14.32 -6.65
N ILE A 148 -1.34 14.02 -5.39
CA ILE A 148 -2.09 14.50 -4.22
C ILE A 148 -1.24 15.25 -3.20
N GLY A 149 0.08 15.38 -3.43
CA GLY A 149 0.98 16.14 -2.57
C GLY A 149 1.68 15.30 -1.49
N VAL A 150 2.86 15.77 -1.07
CA VAL A 150 3.73 15.10 -0.09
C VAL A 150 3.10 14.92 1.29
N ASP A 151 2.11 15.73 1.61
CA ASP A 151 1.37 15.62 2.87
C ASP A 151 0.53 14.33 2.94
N HIS A 152 0.38 13.58 1.86
CA HIS A 152 -0.48 12.40 1.78
C HIS A 152 0.28 11.08 1.59
N VAL A 153 1.61 11.08 1.75
CA VAL A 153 2.46 9.91 1.55
C VAL A 153 3.11 9.46 2.86
N GLY A 154 3.23 8.15 3.04
CA GLY A 154 3.99 7.52 4.12
C GLY A 154 4.71 6.26 3.65
N ILE A 155 5.35 5.55 4.59
CA ILE A 155 6.01 4.25 4.35
C ILE A 155 5.34 3.18 5.18
N GLY A 156 4.92 2.09 4.55
CA GLY A 156 4.17 0.99 5.16
C GLY A 156 4.79 -0.34 4.79
N THR A 157 5.74 -0.80 5.61
CA THR A 157 6.74 -1.77 5.13
C THR A 157 6.19 -3.15 4.82
N ASP A 158 5.12 -3.59 5.49
CA ASP A 158 4.57 -4.95 5.36
C ASP A 158 5.64 -6.05 5.60
N PHE A 159 6.67 -5.74 6.39
CA PHE A 159 7.74 -6.69 6.72
C PHE A 159 7.20 -7.92 7.44
N ASN A 160 7.91 -9.04 7.30
CA ASN A 160 7.53 -10.38 7.79
C ASN A 160 6.31 -11.01 7.08
N HIS A 161 5.74 -10.36 6.06
CA HIS A 161 4.64 -10.88 5.26
C HIS A 161 4.97 -10.97 3.76
N GLY A 162 6.26 -11.14 3.43
CA GLY A 162 6.76 -11.29 2.05
C GLY A 162 7.21 -9.99 1.39
N SER A 163 7.17 -8.87 2.12
CA SER A 163 7.76 -7.59 1.71
C SER A 163 9.27 -7.54 1.93
N GLY A 164 9.94 -6.64 1.21
CA GLY A 164 11.39 -6.54 1.12
C GLY A 164 11.84 -6.35 -0.33
N ILE A 165 12.74 -5.40 -0.56
CA ILE A 165 13.32 -5.07 -1.87
C ILE A 165 14.82 -4.84 -1.74
N ILE A 166 15.51 -4.78 -2.87
CA ILE A 166 16.95 -4.50 -2.89
C ILE A 166 17.20 -3.10 -2.30
N GLY A 167 17.91 -3.08 -1.16
CA GLY A 167 18.23 -1.86 -0.41
C GLY A 167 17.19 -1.42 0.61
N PHE A 168 16.08 -2.16 0.77
CA PHE A 168 15.16 -2.02 1.90
C PHE A 168 14.49 -3.36 2.23
N ASP A 169 15.29 -4.36 2.58
CA ASP A 169 14.84 -5.73 2.87
C ASP A 169 14.30 -5.88 4.30
N ASP A 170 14.85 -5.10 5.23
CA ASP A 170 14.37 -5.04 6.62
C ASP A 170 14.50 -3.64 7.23
N ALA A 171 14.06 -3.50 8.48
CA ALA A 171 14.02 -2.23 9.19
C ALA A 171 15.41 -1.61 9.44
N SER A 172 16.49 -2.39 9.45
CA SER A 172 17.86 -1.88 9.61
C SER A 172 18.31 -1.06 8.39
N GLU A 173 17.69 -1.29 7.23
CA GLU A 173 17.98 -0.61 5.98
C GLU A 173 17.15 0.67 5.77
N ALA A 174 16.34 1.09 6.75
CA ALA A 174 15.49 2.29 6.64
C ALA A 174 16.26 3.57 6.28
N LEU A 175 17.55 3.67 6.64
CA LEU A 175 18.39 4.80 6.26
C LEU A 175 18.55 4.89 4.73
N ASN A 176 18.57 3.78 4.01
CA ASN A 176 18.73 3.77 2.55
C ASN A 176 17.55 4.47 1.86
N VAL A 177 16.33 4.27 2.34
CA VAL A 177 15.13 5.00 1.85
C VAL A 177 15.30 6.50 2.05
N THR A 178 15.78 6.92 3.23
CA THR A 178 16.05 8.35 3.51
C THR A 178 17.09 8.94 2.57
N LEU A 179 18.19 8.22 2.33
CA LEU A 179 19.23 8.65 1.39
C LEU A 179 18.71 8.73 -0.04
N ALA A 180 17.88 7.78 -0.45
CA ALA A 180 17.28 7.75 -1.77
C ALA A 180 16.26 8.90 -1.97
N LEU A 181 15.42 9.20 -0.97
CA LEU A 181 14.53 10.37 -0.98
C LEU A 181 15.32 11.68 -1.10
N LEU A 182 16.41 11.85 -0.31
CA LEU A 182 17.29 13.03 -0.43
C LEU A 182 17.89 13.15 -1.83
N LYS A 183 18.33 12.03 -2.43
CA LYS A 183 18.87 12.00 -3.79
C LYS A 183 17.83 12.38 -4.84
N ARG A 184 16.55 12.09 -4.61
CA ARG A 184 15.42 12.53 -5.47
C ARG A 184 14.98 13.98 -5.23
N GLY A 185 15.59 14.67 -4.26
CA GLY A 185 15.36 16.10 -4.02
C GLY A 185 14.29 16.40 -2.97
N TYR A 186 13.79 15.39 -2.24
CA TYR A 186 12.92 15.63 -1.10
C TYR A 186 13.64 16.41 -0.01
N SER A 187 12.98 17.44 0.52
CA SER A 187 13.54 18.22 1.62
C SER A 187 13.54 17.42 2.92
N LYS A 188 14.31 17.88 3.91
CA LYS A 188 14.27 17.33 5.27
C LYS A 188 12.84 17.31 5.83
N ASP A 189 12.07 18.36 5.61
CA ASP A 189 10.71 18.48 6.13
C ASP A 189 9.75 17.51 5.44
N ASP A 190 9.93 17.29 4.15
CA ASP A 190 9.17 16.27 3.40
C ASP A 190 9.47 14.85 3.91
N ILE A 191 10.74 14.55 4.16
CA ILE A 191 11.17 13.25 4.68
C ILE A 191 10.59 13.01 6.08
N ILE A 192 10.54 14.03 6.95
CA ILE A 192 9.89 13.93 8.27
C ILE A 192 8.39 13.64 8.13
N LYS A 193 7.72 14.27 7.15
CA LYS A 193 6.31 14.01 6.85
C LYS A 193 6.10 12.56 6.41
N ILE A 194 6.89 12.09 5.45
CA ILE A 194 6.83 10.73 4.89
C ILE A 194 7.10 9.65 5.95
N TRP A 195 8.09 9.85 6.83
CA TRP A 195 8.43 8.86 7.87
C TRP A 195 7.44 8.76 9.02
N GLY A 196 6.44 9.65 9.10
CA GLY A 196 5.38 9.52 10.10
C GLY A 196 4.67 10.80 10.47
N GLY A 197 5.20 11.98 10.11
CA GLY A 197 4.51 13.25 10.38
C GLY A 197 3.09 13.29 9.79
N ASN A 198 2.92 12.75 8.59
CA ASN A 198 1.62 12.64 7.93
C ASN A 198 0.68 11.68 8.66
N PHE A 199 1.18 10.51 9.09
CA PHE A 199 0.40 9.55 9.88
C PHE A 199 -0.07 10.17 11.21
N ILE A 200 0.83 10.84 11.94
CA ILE A 200 0.51 11.50 13.21
C ILE A 200 -0.58 12.57 13.01
N ARG A 201 -0.56 13.30 11.89
CA ARG A 201 -1.64 14.25 11.55
C ARG A 201 -2.99 13.55 11.42
N VAL A 202 -3.05 12.42 10.70
CA VAL A 202 -4.29 11.64 10.54
C VAL A 202 -4.76 11.06 11.87
N TRP A 203 -3.85 10.51 12.67
CA TRP A 203 -4.18 9.97 13.99
C TRP A 203 -4.81 11.03 14.88
N ARG A 204 -4.18 12.21 15.03
CA ARG A 204 -4.74 13.32 15.82
C ARG A 204 -6.11 13.80 15.29
N ALA A 205 -6.32 13.74 13.98
CA ALA A 205 -7.61 14.08 13.38
C ALA A 205 -8.71 13.06 13.77
N ALA A 206 -8.38 11.77 13.83
CA ALA A 206 -9.29 10.72 14.26
C ALA A 206 -9.69 10.88 15.74
N GLU A 207 -8.73 11.16 16.63
CA GLU A 207 -8.98 11.43 18.05
C GLU A 207 -9.91 12.65 18.22
N LYS A 208 -9.60 13.75 17.54
CA LYS A 208 -10.42 14.98 17.60
C LYS A 208 -11.85 14.77 17.09
N ALA A 209 -12.03 13.96 16.05
CA ALA A 209 -13.36 13.65 15.50
C ALA A 209 -14.23 12.87 16.50
N SER A 210 -13.61 12.05 17.35
CA SER A 210 -14.27 11.35 18.45
C SER A 210 -14.74 12.33 19.53
N ASP A 211 -13.85 13.21 20.02
CA ASP A 211 -14.18 14.17 21.08
C ASP A 211 -15.32 15.11 20.68
N ALA A 212 -15.33 15.58 19.42
CA ALA A 212 -16.39 16.42 18.89
C ALA A 212 -17.76 15.71 18.87
N ARG A 213 -17.79 14.37 18.80
CA ARG A 213 -19.02 13.57 18.89
C ARG A 213 -19.42 13.27 20.33
N VAL A 214 -18.47 13.09 21.25
CA VAL A 214 -18.80 12.97 22.69
C VAL A 214 -19.50 14.24 23.19
N LEU A 215 -19.14 15.41 22.64
CA LEU A 215 -19.71 16.71 23.01
C LEU A 215 -21.04 17.05 22.31
N LYS A 216 -21.49 16.26 21.31
CA LYS A 216 -22.81 16.40 20.69
C LYS A 216 -23.63 15.14 20.98
N PRO A 217 -24.63 15.20 21.88
CA PRO A 217 -25.54 14.08 22.08
C PRO A 217 -26.11 13.64 20.72
N GLN A 218 -26.16 12.32 20.50
CA GLN A 218 -26.85 11.77 19.33
C GLN A 218 -28.34 12.09 19.48
N GLU A 219 -28.85 13.01 18.65
CA GLU A 219 -30.29 13.22 18.45
C GLU A 219 -30.94 12.05 17.70
#